data_AF-A0A3B8SMM8-F1
#
_entry.id   AF-A0A3B8SMM8-F1
#
_cell.length_a   1.000
_cell.length_b   1.000
_cell.length_c   1.000
_cell.angle_alpha   90.00
_cell.angle_beta   90.00
_cell.angle_gamma   90.00
#
_symmetry.space_group_name_H-M   'P 1'
#
loop_
_entity.id
_entity.type
_entity.pdbx_description
1 polymer ?
#
loop_
_entity_poly.entity_id
_entity_poly.type
_entity_poly.pdbx_seq_one_letter_code
_entity_poly.pdbx_strand_id
1 'polypeptide(L)'
;KKVLIINMGGKTTELVTFVGRDITDTKNLNIGVADLLNNFSKVNEKYSGDSVEDMENYTSKRLEDIKLDTDYDCAIFTGGEERFELLTKFNLVPNTLFNDGIHKYMVSLDDYIKGTEKVFDSISMDELYDLMPSNPKWMDGARSGAIIPLVLFKKANCKWIIPSDLNLINGVINDK
;
A
#
# COMPACT_ATOMS: atom_id res chain seq x y z
N LYS A 1 -8.25 -15.54 12.41
CA LYS A 1 -7.75 -14.86 11.21
C LYS A 1 -6.38 -14.33 11.49
N LYS A 2 -5.47 -14.44 10.53
CA LYS A 2 -4.11 -13.91 10.57
C LYS A 2 -4.02 -12.75 9.59
N VAL A 3 -3.72 -11.56 10.07
CA VAL A 3 -3.76 -10.31 9.29
C VAL A 3 -2.41 -9.61 9.39
N LEU A 4 -1.90 -9.16 8.25
CA LEU A 4 -0.73 -8.29 8.17
C LEU A 4 -1.18 -6.84 8.06
N ILE A 5 -0.85 -5.98 9.01
CA ILE A 5 -1.02 -4.54 8.87
C ILE A 5 0.27 -3.96 8.30
N ILE A 6 0.13 -3.15 7.26
CA ILE A 6 1.21 -2.39 6.64
C ILE A 6 0.89 -0.90 6.82
N ASN A 7 1.76 -0.20 7.55
CA ASN A 7 1.71 1.25 7.68
C ASN A 7 2.98 1.84 7.09
N MET A 8 2.85 2.45 5.91
CA MET A 8 3.98 3.01 5.19
C MET A 8 4.00 4.52 5.35
N GLY A 9 5.13 5.04 5.83
CA GLY A 9 5.43 6.46 5.87
C GLY A 9 6.42 6.88 4.79
N GLY A 10 6.85 8.15 4.88
CA GLY A 10 7.83 8.69 3.93
C GLY A 10 9.21 8.03 4.02
N LYS A 11 9.63 7.54 5.19
CA LYS A 11 10.98 7.00 5.43
C LYS A 11 11.02 5.57 5.96
N THR A 12 9.92 5.13 6.56
CA THR A 12 9.84 3.84 7.25
C THR A 12 8.53 3.17 6.90
N THR A 13 8.52 1.84 7.01
CA THR A 13 7.33 1.02 6.86
C THR A 13 7.22 0.11 8.07
N GLU A 14 6.09 0.16 8.75
CA GLU A 14 5.83 -0.63 9.94
C GLU A 14 4.91 -1.78 9.57
N LEU A 15 5.27 -2.98 10.03
CA LEU A 15 4.53 -4.21 9.83
C LEU A 15 4.07 -4.75 11.17
N VAL A 16 2.80 -5.12 11.27
CA VAL A 16 2.24 -5.74 12.47
C VAL A 16 1.43 -6.97 12.08
N THR A 17 1.72 -8.10 12.71
CA THR A 17 0.95 -9.34 12.52
C THR A 17 -0.03 -9.52 13.67
N PHE A 18 -1.30 -9.67 13.31
CA PHE A 18 -2.36 -10.04 14.24
C PHE A 18 -2.81 -11.48 14.00
N VAL A 19 -3.02 -12.23 15.08
CA VAL A 19 -3.74 -13.50 15.07
C VAL A 19 -4.95 -13.38 16.00
N GLY A 20 -6.14 -13.33 15.41
CA GLY A 20 -7.34 -13.01 16.17
C GLY A 20 -7.32 -11.57 16.66
N ARG A 21 -7.10 -11.36 17.96
CA ARG A 21 -6.98 -10.03 18.59
C ARG A 21 -5.57 -9.72 19.09
N ASP A 22 -4.67 -10.69 19.03
CA ASP A 22 -3.36 -10.59 19.62
C ASP A 22 -2.33 -10.17 18.57
N ILE A 23 -1.46 -9.22 18.93
CA ILE A 23 -0.26 -8.91 18.16
C ILE A 23 0.74 -10.03 18.39
N THR A 24 1.18 -10.70 17.33
CA THR A 24 2.12 -11.82 17.42
C THR A 24 3.50 -11.52 16.82
N ASP A 25 3.62 -10.47 16.00
CA ASP A 25 4.92 -10.00 15.46
C ASP A 25 4.84 -8.52 15.07
N THR A 26 5.97 -7.83 15.15
CA THR A 26 6.11 -6.42 14.73
C THR A 26 7.47 -6.22 14.07
N LYS A 27 7.52 -5.51 12.95
CA LYS A 27 8.78 -5.17 12.26
C LYS A 27 8.77 -3.73 11.79
N ASN A 28 9.87 -3.02 12.02
CA ASN A 28 10.09 -1.67 11.49
C ASN A 28 11.14 -1.73 10.38
N LEU A 29 10.72 -1.39 9.17
CA LEU A 29 11.56 -1.36 7.99
C LEU A 29 12.08 0.06 7.75
N ASN A 30 13.39 0.18 7.50
CA ASN A 30 14.02 1.45 7.13
C ASN A 30 13.91 1.71 5.62
N ILE A 31 12.67 1.67 5.12
CA ILE A 31 12.31 2.01 3.75
C ILE A 31 10.92 2.65 3.74
N GLY A 32 10.74 3.72 2.98
CA GLY A 32 9.44 4.35 2.75
C GLY A 32 9.34 4.96 1.36
N VAL A 33 8.27 5.71 1.10
CA VAL A 33 8.00 6.27 -0.25
C VAL A 33 9.16 7.14 -0.75
N ALA A 34 9.81 7.89 0.13
CA ALA A 34 10.93 8.77 -0.25
C ALA A 34 12.13 7.98 -0.79
N ASP A 35 12.34 6.73 -0.35
CA ASP A 35 13.41 5.90 -0.90
C ASP A 35 13.21 5.66 -2.40
N LEU A 36 11.99 5.37 -2.83
CA LEU A 36 11.68 5.10 -4.22
C LEU A 36 11.75 6.39 -5.03
N LEU A 37 11.14 7.48 -4.54
CA LEU A 37 11.22 8.79 -5.20
C LEU A 37 12.66 9.29 -5.40
N ASN A 38 13.56 8.99 -4.46
CA ASN A 38 14.97 9.39 -4.57
C ASN A 38 15.78 8.52 -5.54
N ASN A 39 15.34 7.29 -5.85
CA ASN A 39 16.05 6.36 -6.72
C ASN A 39 15.45 6.26 -8.14
N PHE A 40 14.19 6.67 -8.30
CA PHE A 40 13.43 6.62 -9.55
C PHE A 40 12.98 8.02 -9.94
N SER A 41 13.86 8.76 -10.61
CA SER A 41 13.66 10.18 -10.89
C SER A 41 12.63 10.46 -11.98
N LYS A 42 12.22 9.45 -12.76
CA LYS A 42 11.26 9.59 -13.84
C LYS A 42 9.86 9.11 -13.46
N VAL A 43 9.70 8.56 -12.25
CA VAL A 43 8.42 8.02 -11.78
C VAL A 43 7.30 9.07 -11.79
N ASN A 44 7.62 10.35 -11.61
CA ASN A 44 6.65 11.45 -11.63
C ASN A 44 6.77 12.35 -12.89
N GLU A 45 7.32 11.83 -14.00
CA GLU A 45 7.08 12.42 -15.31
C GLU A 45 5.58 12.34 -15.67
N LYS A 46 5.14 13.03 -16.74
CA LYS A 46 3.73 13.08 -17.15
C LYS A 46 3.09 11.70 -17.06
N TYR A 47 3.66 10.72 -17.76
CA TYR A 47 3.47 9.29 -17.48
C TYR A 47 4.77 8.75 -16.89
N SER A 48 4.74 7.65 -16.13
CA SER A 48 5.95 7.17 -15.49
C SER A 48 7.01 6.80 -16.53
N GLY A 49 8.21 7.36 -16.41
CA GLY A 49 9.36 6.93 -17.20
C GLY A 49 10.11 5.74 -16.57
N ASP A 50 9.73 5.34 -15.36
CA ASP A 50 10.20 4.16 -14.63
C ASP A 50 9.11 3.07 -14.65
N SER A 51 9.50 1.80 -14.74
CA SER A 51 8.55 0.67 -14.80
C SER A 51 8.19 0.15 -13.41
N VAL A 52 6.99 -0.41 -13.27
CA VAL A 52 6.58 -1.13 -12.04
C VAL A 52 7.59 -2.25 -11.73
N GLU A 53 8.00 -3.03 -12.74
CA GLU A 53 8.94 -4.14 -12.61
C GLU A 53 10.29 -3.70 -12.03
N ASP A 54 10.89 -2.62 -12.53
CA ASP A 54 12.18 -2.13 -12.04
C ASP A 54 12.11 -1.70 -10.58
N MET A 55 11.03 -1.00 -10.21
CA MET A 55 10.79 -0.55 -8.84
C MET A 55 10.50 -1.72 -7.89
N GLU A 56 9.76 -2.72 -8.34
CA GLU A 56 9.52 -3.96 -7.60
C GLU A 56 10.80 -4.75 -7.39
N ASN A 57 11.64 -4.91 -8.42
CA ASN A 57 12.91 -5.62 -8.33
C ASN A 57 13.87 -4.94 -7.34
N TYR A 58 13.96 -3.61 -7.42
CA TYR A 58 14.72 -2.81 -6.46
C TYR A 58 14.24 -3.01 -5.03
N THR A 59 12.93 -2.93 -4.83
CA THR A 59 12.31 -3.04 -3.50
C THR A 59 12.41 -4.46 -2.95
N SER A 60 12.26 -5.47 -3.80
CA SER A 60 12.44 -6.89 -3.44
C SER A 60 13.84 -7.17 -2.94
N LYS A 61 14.86 -6.60 -3.59
CA LYS A 61 16.26 -6.69 -3.15
C LYS A 61 16.49 -6.01 -1.79
N ARG A 62 15.94 -4.80 -1.60
CA ARG A 62 15.99 -4.08 -0.31
C ARG A 62 15.34 -4.87 0.84
N LEU A 63 14.38 -5.74 0.52
CA LEU A 63 13.59 -6.52 1.48
C LEU A 63 13.93 -8.02 1.48
N GLU A 64 15.09 -8.41 0.92
CA GLU A 64 15.44 -9.82 0.73
C GLU A 64 15.52 -10.58 2.07
N ASP A 65 16.15 -9.97 3.07
CA ASP A 65 16.39 -10.55 4.40
C ASP A 65 15.17 -10.53 5.32
N ILE A 66 14.11 -9.81 4.96
CA ILE A 66 12.89 -9.76 5.75
C ILE A 66 12.20 -11.12 5.68
N LYS A 67 11.85 -11.69 6.83
CA LYS A 67 11.08 -12.93 6.92
C LYS A 67 9.65 -12.59 7.29
N LEU A 68 8.69 -12.99 6.46
CA LEU A 68 7.27 -12.90 6.72
C LEU A 68 6.66 -14.30 6.65
N ASP A 69 5.61 -14.51 7.41
CA ASP A 69 4.75 -15.68 7.21
C ASP A 69 4.06 -15.62 5.84
N THR A 70 3.47 -16.72 5.39
CA THR A 70 2.85 -16.85 4.06
C THR A 70 1.42 -17.37 4.09
N ASP A 71 0.86 -17.49 5.30
CA ASP A 71 -0.48 -18.01 5.61
C ASP A 71 -1.43 -16.90 6.10
N TYR A 72 -1.17 -15.65 5.74
CA TYR A 72 -2.06 -14.53 6.03
C TYR A 72 -3.39 -14.67 5.29
N ASP A 73 -4.50 -14.37 5.96
CA ASP A 73 -5.83 -14.31 5.34
C ASP A 73 -5.95 -13.07 4.44
N CYS A 74 -5.37 -11.95 4.87
CA CYS A 74 -5.31 -10.69 4.14
C CYS A 74 -4.23 -9.75 4.71
N ALA A 75 -3.91 -8.71 3.94
CA ALA A 75 -3.23 -7.53 4.43
C ALA A 75 -4.22 -6.37 4.62
N ILE A 76 -3.99 -5.52 5.63
CA ILE A 76 -4.61 -4.20 5.75
C ILE A 76 -3.53 -3.16 5.46
N PHE A 77 -3.74 -2.35 4.42
CA PHE A 77 -2.81 -1.30 4.03
C PHE A 77 -3.36 0.06 4.44
N THR A 78 -2.62 0.74 5.30
CA THR A 78 -3.01 2.00 5.95
C THR A 78 -2.25 3.18 5.34
N GLY A 79 -2.84 4.38 5.42
CA GLY A 79 -2.18 5.59 4.88
C GLY A 79 -3.06 6.52 4.04
N GLY A 80 -4.38 6.31 4.01
CA GLY A 80 -5.27 7.00 3.06
C GLY A 80 -5.54 6.18 1.79
N GLU A 81 -5.38 4.87 1.90
CA GLU A 81 -5.36 3.95 0.76
C GLU A 81 -6.76 3.68 0.22
N GLU A 82 -7.80 3.70 1.07
CA GLU A 82 -9.17 3.53 0.59
C GLU A 82 -9.53 4.69 -0.33
N ARG A 83 -9.20 5.91 0.11
CA ARG A 83 -9.36 7.11 -0.70
C ARG A 83 -8.52 7.06 -1.99
N PHE A 84 -7.24 6.68 -1.89
CA PHE A 84 -6.36 6.58 -3.06
C PHE A 84 -6.92 5.66 -4.14
N GLU A 85 -7.25 4.44 -3.74
CA GLU A 85 -7.71 3.37 -4.63
C GLU A 85 -9.07 3.70 -5.25
N LEU A 86 -9.97 4.36 -4.51
CA LEU A 86 -11.24 4.87 -5.04
C LEU A 86 -11.03 5.98 -6.08
N LEU A 87 -10.18 6.97 -5.79
CA LEU A 87 -9.91 8.09 -6.69
C LEU A 87 -9.30 7.63 -8.02
N THR A 88 -8.38 6.67 -7.96
CA THR A 88 -7.68 6.11 -9.13
C THR A 88 -8.43 4.95 -9.79
N LYS A 89 -9.59 4.58 -9.24
CA LYS A 89 -10.51 3.55 -9.75
C LYS A 89 -9.85 2.18 -9.87
N PHE A 90 -9.23 1.72 -8.78
CA PHE A 90 -8.91 0.30 -8.59
C PHE A 90 -10.21 -0.52 -8.55
N ASN A 91 -10.11 -1.82 -8.84
CA ASN A 91 -11.26 -2.72 -8.80
C ASN A 91 -11.56 -3.17 -7.36
N LEU A 92 -12.09 -2.25 -6.56
CA LEU A 92 -12.53 -2.52 -5.20
C LEU A 92 -13.85 -3.30 -5.21
N VAL A 93 -13.91 -4.38 -4.42
CA VAL A 93 -15.13 -5.15 -4.16
C VAL A 93 -15.50 -5.07 -2.68
N PRO A 94 -16.76 -5.35 -2.29
CA PRO A 94 -17.14 -5.36 -0.88
C PRO A 94 -16.27 -6.33 -0.06
N ASN A 95 -15.82 -5.90 1.11
CA ASN A 95 -15.07 -6.73 2.04
C ASN A 95 -15.97 -7.87 2.56
N THR A 96 -15.61 -9.10 2.23
CA THR A 96 -16.31 -10.32 2.70
C THR A 96 -15.51 -11.08 3.77
N LEU A 97 -14.30 -10.62 4.10
CA LEU A 97 -13.44 -11.28 5.07
C LEU A 97 -13.89 -10.99 6.49
N PHE A 98 -14.25 -9.74 6.82
CA PHE A 98 -14.79 -9.37 8.13
C PHE A 98 -15.66 -8.12 8.03
N ASN A 99 -16.35 -7.77 9.13
CA ASN A 99 -17.13 -6.55 9.23
C ASN A 99 -16.84 -5.87 10.58
N ASP A 100 -16.23 -4.69 10.52
CA ASP A 100 -15.95 -3.83 11.68
C ASP A 100 -16.60 -2.44 11.54
N GLY A 101 -17.46 -2.24 10.53
CA GLY A 101 -18.10 -0.96 10.22
C GLY A 101 -17.20 0.09 9.57
N ILE A 102 -15.90 -0.17 9.42
CA ILE A 102 -14.91 0.78 8.88
C ILE A 102 -14.41 0.28 7.52
N HIS A 103 -13.83 -0.91 7.46
CA HIS A 103 -13.17 -1.45 6.27
C HIS A 103 -14.17 -2.11 5.32
N LYS A 104 -14.75 -1.30 4.43
CA LYS A 104 -15.86 -1.72 3.56
C LYS A 104 -15.41 -2.43 2.28
N TYR A 105 -14.17 -2.22 1.86
CA TYR A 105 -13.65 -2.69 0.58
C TYR A 105 -12.50 -3.67 0.74
N MET A 106 -12.29 -4.47 -0.29
CA MET A 106 -11.09 -5.28 -0.48
C MET A 106 -10.74 -5.30 -1.97
N VAL A 107 -9.48 -5.58 -2.27
CA VAL A 107 -8.95 -5.74 -3.63
C VAL A 107 -8.12 -7.01 -3.70
N SER A 108 -8.22 -7.72 -4.82
CA SER A 108 -7.37 -8.89 -5.06
C SER A 108 -5.94 -8.44 -5.39
N LEU A 109 -4.94 -9.27 -5.11
CA LEU A 109 -3.55 -8.97 -5.50
C LEU A 109 -3.42 -8.68 -7.01
N ASP A 110 -4.11 -9.45 -7.85
CA ASP A 110 -4.09 -9.28 -9.30
C ASP A 110 -4.70 -7.93 -9.72
N ASP A 111 -5.78 -7.51 -9.07
CA ASP A 111 -6.41 -6.22 -9.36
C ASP A 111 -5.61 -5.04 -8.81
N TYR A 112 -4.91 -5.23 -7.69
CA TYR A 112 -3.98 -4.24 -7.16
C TYR A 112 -2.80 -4.04 -8.12
N ILE A 113 -2.25 -5.12 -8.69
CA ILE A 113 -1.19 -5.04 -9.71
C ILE A 113 -1.68 -4.23 -10.92
N LYS A 114 -2.83 -4.58 -11.49
CA LYS A 114 -3.41 -3.86 -12.64
C LYS A 114 -3.70 -2.40 -12.34
N GLY A 115 -4.20 -2.10 -11.14
CA GLY A 115 -4.45 -0.72 -10.74
C GLY A 115 -3.15 0.08 -10.59
N THR A 116 -2.10 -0.55 -10.06
CA THR A 116 -0.76 0.04 -9.97
C THR A 116 -0.20 0.35 -11.36
N GLU A 117 -0.21 -0.63 -12.27
CA GLU A 117 0.22 -0.45 -13.67
C GLU A 117 -0.56 0.68 -14.36
N LYS A 118 -1.88 0.73 -14.18
CA LYS A 118 -2.71 1.81 -14.72
C LYS A 118 -2.28 3.19 -14.22
N VAL A 119 -1.96 3.35 -12.93
CA VAL A 119 -1.50 4.62 -12.34
C VAL A 119 -0.14 5.04 -12.92
N PHE A 120 0.71 4.09 -13.29
CA PHE A 120 1.98 4.36 -13.95
C PHE A 120 1.82 4.77 -15.42
N ASP A 121 1.06 3.97 -16.17
CA ASP A 121 1.11 3.98 -17.63
C ASP A 121 -0.01 4.83 -18.26
N SER A 122 -1.14 4.97 -17.55
CA SER A 122 -2.38 5.48 -18.15
C SER A 122 -2.92 6.75 -17.50
N ILE A 123 -2.50 7.08 -16.27
CA ILE A 123 -2.93 8.30 -15.58
C ILE A 123 -1.75 9.24 -15.53
N SER A 124 -1.93 10.45 -16.06
CA SER A 124 -0.89 11.47 -16.01
C SER A 124 -0.76 12.10 -14.61
N MET A 125 0.40 12.70 -14.30
CA MET A 125 0.57 13.43 -13.04
C MET A 125 -0.43 14.59 -12.89
N ASP A 126 -0.76 15.29 -13.97
CA ASP A 126 -1.78 16.35 -13.93
C ASP A 126 -3.16 15.79 -13.54
N GLU A 127 -3.55 14.66 -14.14
CA GLU A 127 -4.80 13.96 -13.78
C GLU A 127 -4.78 13.48 -12.32
N LEU A 128 -3.64 13.00 -11.81
CA LEU A 128 -3.51 12.63 -10.40
C LEU A 128 -3.70 13.85 -9.49
N TYR A 129 -3.05 14.98 -9.81
CA TYR A 129 -3.21 16.23 -9.06
C TYR A 129 -4.67 16.71 -9.01
N ASP A 130 -5.39 16.59 -10.13
CA ASP A 130 -6.80 16.97 -10.24
C ASP A 130 -7.74 16.10 -9.38
N LEU A 131 -7.34 14.87 -9.05
CA LEU A 131 -8.08 14.01 -8.12
C LEU A 131 -7.98 14.49 -6.67
N MET A 132 -7.00 15.34 -6.34
CA MET A 132 -6.73 15.85 -4.99
C MET A 132 -6.50 17.37 -4.97
N PRO A 133 -7.48 18.20 -5.40
CA PRO A 133 -7.27 19.63 -5.60
C PRO A 133 -6.93 20.39 -4.31
N SER A 134 -7.38 19.91 -3.15
CA SER A 134 -7.06 20.52 -1.85
C SER A 134 -5.66 20.18 -1.33
N ASN A 135 -5.03 19.13 -1.86
CA ASN A 135 -3.68 18.71 -1.52
C ASN A 135 -3.01 17.95 -2.68
N PRO A 136 -2.71 18.62 -3.81
CA PRO A 136 -2.26 17.92 -5.02
C PRO A 136 -0.93 17.19 -4.82
N LYS A 137 -0.01 17.78 -4.06
CA LYS A 137 1.32 17.21 -3.76
C LYS A 137 1.28 15.88 -3.02
N TRP A 138 0.16 15.52 -2.39
CA TRP A 138 0.00 14.18 -1.83
C TRP A 138 0.12 13.10 -2.91
N MET A 139 -0.30 13.41 -4.14
CA MET A 139 -0.20 12.51 -5.28
C MET A 139 1.22 12.35 -5.84
N ASP A 140 2.21 13.13 -5.37
CA ASP A 140 3.62 12.88 -5.67
C ASP A 140 4.04 11.48 -5.21
N GLY A 141 3.37 10.94 -4.19
CA GLY A 141 3.59 9.59 -3.67
C GLY A 141 2.77 8.49 -4.35
N ALA A 142 1.83 8.80 -5.25
CA ALA A 142 0.84 7.84 -5.76
C ALA A 142 1.47 6.58 -6.38
N ARG A 143 2.45 6.78 -7.27
CA ARG A 143 3.13 5.69 -7.98
C ARG A 143 4.07 4.92 -7.06
N SER A 144 5.01 5.61 -6.43
CA SER A 144 5.99 4.98 -5.54
C SER A 144 5.35 4.35 -4.30
N GLY A 145 4.27 4.93 -3.80
CA GLY A 145 3.55 4.44 -2.63
C GLY A 145 2.87 3.10 -2.85
N ALA A 146 2.54 2.74 -4.09
CA ALA A 146 1.94 1.46 -4.40
C ALA A 146 2.94 0.29 -4.43
N ILE A 147 4.26 0.55 -4.53
CA ILE A 147 5.27 -0.47 -4.83
C ILE A 147 5.75 -1.25 -3.59
N ILE A 148 6.11 -0.57 -2.50
CA ILE A 148 6.54 -1.23 -1.26
C ILE A 148 5.48 -2.21 -0.73
N PRO A 149 4.22 -1.80 -0.53
CA PRO A 149 3.16 -2.71 -0.13
C PRO A 149 2.96 -3.85 -1.15
N LEU A 150 3.04 -3.60 -2.46
CA LEU A 150 2.94 -4.65 -3.48
C LEU A 150 3.95 -5.77 -3.27
N VAL A 151 5.23 -5.43 -3.08
CA VAL A 151 6.29 -6.39 -2.81
C VAL A 151 6.03 -7.16 -1.51
N LEU A 152 5.54 -6.47 -0.48
CA LEU A 152 5.18 -7.10 0.80
C LEU A 152 3.98 -8.06 0.66
N PHE A 153 2.96 -7.71 -0.12
CA PHE A 153 1.82 -8.59 -0.39
C PHE A 153 2.27 -9.87 -1.09
N LYS A 154 3.10 -9.74 -2.13
CA LYS A 154 3.68 -10.89 -2.85
C LYS A 154 4.50 -11.76 -1.91
N LYS A 155 5.39 -11.15 -1.11
CA LYS A 155 6.27 -11.87 -0.16
C LYS A 155 5.51 -12.56 0.97
N ALA A 156 4.41 -11.96 1.43
CA ALA A 156 3.51 -12.51 2.44
C ALA A 156 2.43 -13.45 1.87
N ASN A 157 2.41 -13.69 0.55
CA ASN A 157 1.39 -14.47 -0.15
C ASN A 157 -0.05 -14.01 0.16
N CYS A 158 -0.25 -12.70 0.35
CA CYS A 158 -1.55 -12.10 0.62
C CYS A 158 -2.34 -11.99 -0.69
N LYS A 159 -3.47 -12.70 -0.77
CA LYS A 159 -4.35 -12.66 -1.95
C LYS A 159 -5.35 -11.51 -1.93
N TRP A 160 -5.69 -11.04 -0.73
CA TRP A 160 -6.65 -9.98 -0.49
C TRP A 160 -5.99 -8.86 0.31
N ILE A 161 -6.21 -7.63 -0.15
CA ILE A 161 -5.74 -6.40 0.47
C ILE A 161 -6.97 -5.59 0.85
N ILE A 162 -6.97 -5.06 2.06
CA ILE A 162 -8.00 -4.18 2.58
C ILE A 162 -7.37 -2.80 2.70
N PRO A 163 -7.76 -1.84 1.83
CA PRO A 163 -7.25 -0.49 1.95
C PRO A 163 -7.90 0.21 3.16
N SER A 164 -7.16 1.12 3.79
CA SER A 164 -7.60 1.82 4.99
C SER A 164 -7.13 3.27 5.03
N ASP A 165 -8.06 4.15 5.37
CA ASP A 165 -7.78 5.55 5.69
C ASP A 165 -7.39 5.77 7.16
N LEU A 166 -7.41 4.71 7.98
CA LEU A 166 -6.92 4.77 9.35
C LEU A 166 -5.39 4.76 9.36
N ASN A 167 -4.81 5.50 10.30
CA ASN A 167 -3.38 5.46 10.61
C ASN A 167 -3.16 4.98 12.06
N LEU A 168 -1.92 4.73 12.46
CA LEU A 168 -1.58 4.28 13.82
C LEU A 168 -2.15 5.18 14.93
N ILE A 169 -2.28 6.49 14.67
CA ILE A 169 -2.85 7.44 15.63
C ILE A 169 -4.31 7.12 15.97
N ASN A 170 -5.06 6.51 15.04
CA ASN A 170 -6.44 6.08 15.28
C ASN A 170 -6.49 4.88 16.23
N GLY A 171 -5.45 4.03 16.24
CA GLY A 171 -5.31 2.95 17.21
C GLY A 171 -5.08 3.48 18.63
N VAL A 172 -4.20 4.48 18.77
CA VAL A 172 -3.88 5.11 20.07
C VAL A 172 -5.08 5.81 20.70
N ILE A 173 -5.94 6.44 19.89
CA ILE A 173 -7.12 7.17 20.39
C ILE A 173 -8.21 6.21 20.91
N ASN A 174 -8.29 4.99 20.35
CA ASN A 174 -9.29 3.98 20.70
C ASN A 174 -8.81 3.02 21.80
N ASP A 175 -7.58 3.15 22.29
CA ASP A 175 -7.02 2.35 23.38
C ASP A 175 -7.46 2.92 24.76
N LYS A 176 -8.77 2.92 25.00
CA LYS A 176 -9.42 3.33 26.26
C LYS A 176 -10.25 2.20 26.86
#